data_AF-A0A1X1FEA7-F1
#
_entry.id   AF-A0A1X1FEA7-F1
#
_cell.length_a   1.000
_cell.length_b   1.000
_cell.length_c   1.000
_cell.angle_alpha   90.00
_cell.angle_beta   90.00
_cell.angle_gamma   90.00
#
_symmetry.space_group_name_H-M   'P 1'
#
loop_
_entity.id
_entity.type
_entity.pdbx_description
1 polymer ?
#
loop_
_entity_poly.entity_id
_entity_poly.type
_entity_poly.pdbx_seq_one_letter_code
_entity_poly.pdbx_strand_id
1 'polypeptide(L)'
;MQPKFGQVYQTKHDTYFAVGEVVTHNPQLILDNVNYIGKKNFVIHIKFGQGIARKALLMVRMVDGQLPDYLKQTDLGGFQEAVKNDDLQLLNIDADELQGYHCSEALEIEDPDDEKIAQIASIRENTLQLVEDYLKQLQVKIDKLSQRKANHYFSSKAHYEQVKDFLLSIAPYMDLRLKESQVRQDEWRLKLRLGGQ
;
A
#
# COMPACT_ATOMS: atom_id res chain seq x y z
N MET A 1 -16.69 16.24 -12.74
CA MET A 1 -17.17 14.89 -13.08
C MET A 1 -16.34 13.91 -12.27
N GLN A 2 -16.93 13.10 -11.39
CA GLN A 2 -16.18 12.19 -10.53
C GLN A 2 -16.04 10.83 -11.23
N PRO A 3 -14.81 10.31 -11.40
CA PRO A 3 -14.59 9.01 -12.01
C PRO A 3 -15.31 7.88 -11.27
N LYS A 4 -16.00 7.04 -12.05
CA LYS A 4 -16.77 5.89 -11.57
C LYS A 4 -16.03 4.60 -11.87
N PHE A 5 -16.35 3.57 -11.09
CA PHE A 5 -15.88 2.23 -11.37
C PHE A 5 -16.18 1.83 -12.82
N GLY A 6 -15.21 1.22 -13.50
CA GLY A 6 -15.37 0.78 -14.89
C GLY A 6 -14.92 1.79 -15.94
N GLN A 7 -14.71 3.05 -15.57
CA GLN A 7 -14.34 4.09 -16.52
C GLN A 7 -12.84 4.12 -16.80
N VAL A 8 -12.49 4.35 -18.06
CA VAL A 8 -11.11 4.53 -18.53
C VAL A 8 -10.83 6.00 -18.73
N TYR A 9 -9.69 6.43 -18.21
CA TYR A 9 -9.20 7.78 -18.28
C TYR A 9 -7.82 7.79 -18.91
N GLN A 10 -7.58 8.79 -19.74
CA GLN A 10 -6.31 8.97 -20.43
C GLN A 10 -5.69 10.29 -20.01
N THR A 11 -4.39 10.25 -19.76
CA THR A 11 -3.53 11.42 -19.69
C THR A 11 -2.75 11.53 -21.01
N LYS A 12 -1.80 12.46 -21.11
CA LYS A 12 -0.93 12.57 -22.30
C LYS A 12 -0.06 11.35 -22.55
N HIS A 13 0.23 10.56 -21.51
CA HIS A 13 1.21 9.47 -21.58
C HIS A 13 0.61 8.12 -21.21
N ASP A 14 -0.41 8.11 -20.35
CA ASP A 14 -0.86 6.92 -19.66
C ASP A 14 -2.37 6.77 -19.66
N THR A 15 -2.80 5.52 -19.59
CA THR A 15 -4.21 5.14 -19.48
C THR A 15 -4.46 4.53 -18.11
N TYR A 16 -5.56 4.90 -17.49
CA TYR A 16 -5.93 4.50 -16.14
C TYR A 16 -7.36 3.96 -16.12
N PHE A 17 -7.55 2.86 -15.41
CA PHE A 17 -8.83 2.35 -14.99
C PHE A 17 -9.23 2.98 -13.67
N ALA A 18 -10.44 3.54 -13.62
CA ALA A 18 -11.02 4.04 -12.38
C ALA A 18 -11.64 2.86 -11.61
N VAL A 19 -11.03 2.51 -10.46
CA VAL A 19 -11.67 1.64 -9.45
C VAL A 19 -12.76 2.45 -8.71
N GLY A 20 -12.61 3.78 -8.67
CA GLY A 20 -13.61 4.70 -8.16
C GLY A 20 -13.32 5.17 -6.74
N GLU A 21 -14.34 5.75 -6.09
CA GLU A 21 -14.21 6.28 -4.74
C GLU A 21 -13.90 5.17 -3.73
N VAL A 22 -12.89 5.44 -2.90
CA VAL A 22 -12.46 4.65 -1.75
C VAL A 22 -12.21 5.58 -0.56
N VAL A 23 -12.32 5.03 0.64
CA VAL A 23 -11.85 5.65 1.87
C VAL A 23 -10.48 5.08 2.17
N THR A 24 -9.53 5.97 2.41
CA THR A 24 -8.16 5.65 2.82
C THR A 24 -7.77 6.49 4.03
N HIS A 25 -6.72 6.09 4.73
CA HIS A 25 -6.12 6.85 5.80
C HIS A 25 -4.64 7.04 5.51
N ASN A 26 -4.10 8.14 6.01
CA ASN A 26 -2.65 8.27 6.19
C ASN A 26 -2.33 7.74 7.59
N PRO A 27 -1.89 6.48 7.75
CA PRO A 27 -1.61 5.94 9.07
C PRO A 27 -0.40 6.63 9.68
N GLN A 28 -0.38 6.72 11.01
CA GLN A 28 0.81 7.11 11.73
C GLN A 28 1.75 5.92 11.82
N LEU A 29 2.96 6.08 11.28
CA LEU A 29 4.04 5.10 11.42
C LEU A 29 4.92 5.44 12.62
N ILE A 30 5.10 4.49 13.52
CA ILE A 30 6.03 4.59 14.64
C ILE A 30 6.99 3.40 14.56
N LEU A 31 8.29 3.71 14.50
CA LEU A 31 9.34 2.72 14.34
C LEU A 31 10.24 2.79 15.58
N ASP A 32 10.08 1.83 16.47
CA ASP A 32 10.73 1.83 17.77
C ASP A 32 11.83 0.76 17.85
N ASN A 33 13.04 1.20 18.15
CA ASN A 33 14.13 0.29 18.50
C ASN A 33 14.03 -0.06 19.99
N VAL A 34 13.17 -1.04 20.28
CA VAL A 34 12.87 -1.44 21.65
C VAL A 34 13.92 -2.41 22.16
N ASN A 35 14.81 -1.90 22.99
CA ASN A 35 15.87 -2.67 23.63
C ASN A 35 15.49 -3.00 25.09
N TYR A 36 14.44 -3.81 25.29
CA TYR A 36 14.11 -4.31 26.63
C TYR A 36 15.08 -5.43 27.03
N ILE A 37 15.53 -5.39 28.28
CA ILE A 37 16.46 -6.33 28.92
C ILE A 37 16.15 -7.77 28.45
N GLY A 38 17.03 -8.32 27.60
CA GLY A 38 16.99 -9.72 27.14
C GLY A 38 16.35 -10.00 25.76
N LYS A 39 15.63 -9.06 25.12
CA LYS A 39 15.08 -9.25 23.76
C LYS A 39 15.28 -8.00 22.90
N LYS A 40 16.14 -8.09 21.90
CA LYS A 40 16.43 -7.00 20.97
C LYS A 40 15.46 -7.10 19.80
N ASN A 41 14.44 -6.26 19.77
CA ASN A 41 13.50 -6.20 18.66
C ASN A 41 13.40 -4.78 18.11
N PHE A 42 13.29 -4.69 16.80
CA PHE A 42 12.76 -3.50 16.15
C PHE A 42 11.25 -3.70 15.99
N VAL A 43 10.47 -2.79 16.54
CA VAL A 43 9.02 -2.86 16.54
C VAL A 43 8.48 -1.77 15.63
N ILE A 44 7.57 -2.16 14.75
CA ILE A 44 6.93 -1.28 13.78
C ILE A 44 5.46 -1.22 14.16
N HIS A 45 4.96 -0.03 14.41
CA HIS A 45 3.55 0.24 14.65
C HIS A 45 2.98 1.03 13.48
N ILE A 46 1.93 0.50 12.87
CA ILE A 46 1.15 1.17 11.83
C ILE A 46 -0.23 1.47 12.43
N LYS A 47 -0.46 2.72 12.82
CA LYS A 47 -1.70 3.14 13.48
C LYS A 47 -2.62 3.83 12.49
N PHE A 48 -3.68 3.14 12.08
CA PHE A 48 -4.71 3.70 11.20
C PHE A 48 -5.72 4.55 12.00
N GLY A 49 -5.89 4.26 13.29
CA GLY A 49 -6.88 4.92 14.15
C GLY A 49 -6.60 6.36 14.55
N GLN A 50 -5.38 6.84 14.34
CA GLN A 50 -4.97 8.22 14.63
C GLN A 50 -4.81 9.07 13.36
N GLY A 51 -5.04 8.48 12.18
CA GLY A 51 -5.00 9.18 10.90
C GLY A 51 -6.33 9.85 10.54
N ILE A 52 -6.27 10.90 9.72
CA ILE A 52 -7.46 11.54 9.15
C ILE A 52 -7.98 10.61 8.04
N ALA A 53 -9.22 10.14 8.18
CA ALA A 53 -9.92 9.44 7.10
C ALA A 53 -10.17 10.44 5.97
N ARG A 54 -9.84 10.04 4.74
CA ARG A 54 -10.17 10.83 3.55
C ARG A 54 -10.79 9.94 2.50
N LYS A 55 -11.68 10.54 1.72
CA LYS A 55 -12.14 9.95 0.48
C LYS A 55 -11.14 10.28 -0.61
N ALA A 56 -10.80 9.28 -1.40
CA ALA A 56 -9.91 9.41 -2.54
C ALA A 56 -10.52 8.68 -3.71
N LEU A 57 -10.14 9.09 -4.91
CA LEU A 57 -10.39 8.32 -6.10
C LEU A 57 -9.20 7.39 -6.34
N LEU A 58 -9.47 6.08 -6.40
CA LEU A 58 -8.48 5.09 -6.75
C LEU A 58 -8.48 4.87 -8.27
N MET A 59 -7.34 5.13 -8.89
CA MET A 59 -7.06 4.89 -10.29
C MET A 59 -5.87 3.95 -10.43
N VAL A 60 -5.95 3.04 -11.41
CA VAL A 60 -4.93 2.01 -11.64
C VAL A 60 -4.50 2.08 -13.09
N ARG A 61 -3.20 2.23 -13.33
CA ARG A 61 -2.66 2.29 -14.69
C ARG A 61 -2.92 0.99 -15.43
N MET A 62 -3.29 1.12 -16.69
CA MET A 62 -3.46 0.04 -17.63
C MET A 62 -2.22 -0.04 -18.54
N VAL A 63 -1.76 -1.25 -18.83
CA VAL A 63 -0.65 -1.50 -19.77
C VAL A 63 -1.24 -2.22 -20.97
N ASP A 64 -0.99 -1.69 -22.18
CA ASP A 64 -1.51 -2.22 -23.45
C ASP A 64 -3.04 -2.45 -23.45
N GLY A 65 -3.78 -1.57 -22.75
CA GLY A 65 -5.24 -1.65 -22.64
C GLY A 65 -5.74 -2.76 -21.71
N GLN A 66 -4.87 -3.42 -20.95
CA GLN A 66 -5.23 -4.48 -20.02
C GLN A 66 -5.18 -4.00 -18.56
N LEU A 67 -6.08 -4.55 -17.76
CA LEU A 67 -6.05 -4.42 -16.30
C LEU A 67 -4.93 -5.27 -15.73
N PRO A 68 -4.18 -4.77 -14.73
CA PRO A 68 -3.10 -5.54 -14.12
C PRO A 68 -3.63 -6.73 -13.31
N ASP A 69 -2.85 -7.82 -13.28
CA ASP A 69 -3.25 -9.09 -12.67
C ASP A 69 -3.47 -8.99 -11.15
N TYR A 70 -2.76 -8.09 -10.46
CA TYR A 70 -2.93 -7.87 -9.03
C TYR A 70 -4.35 -7.39 -8.64
N LEU A 71 -5.18 -6.98 -9.60
CA LEU A 71 -6.59 -6.66 -9.35
C LEU A 71 -7.48 -7.91 -9.27
N LYS A 72 -7.03 -9.04 -9.81
CA LYS A 72 -7.81 -10.29 -9.89
C LYS A 72 -7.29 -11.35 -8.92
N GLN A 73 -5.99 -11.33 -8.63
CA GLN A 73 -5.33 -12.33 -7.80
C GLN A 73 -4.14 -11.73 -7.04
N THR A 74 -3.57 -12.53 -6.14
CA THR A 74 -2.27 -12.18 -5.54
C THR A 74 -1.18 -12.24 -6.61
N ASP A 75 -0.57 -11.10 -6.90
CA ASP A 75 0.60 -10.93 -7.73
C ASP A 75 1.52 -9.89 -7.06
N LEU A 76 2.41 -10.37 -6.19
CA LEU A 76 3.31 -9.51 -5.43
C LEU A 76 4.34 -8.81 -6.31
N GLY A 77 4.79 -9.47 -7.38
CA GLY A 77 5.79 -8.91 -8.30
C GLY A 77 5.22 -7.72 -9.05
N GLY A 78 4.09 -7.92 -9.72
CA GLY A 78 3.39 -6.86 -10.44
C GLY A 78 2.92 -5.74 -9.52
N PHE A 79 2.39 -6.08 -8.32
CA PHE A 79 1.96 -5.07 -7.36
C PHE A 79 3.14 -4.24 -6.82
N GLN A 80 4.27 -4.87 -6.49
CA GLN A 80 5.46 -4.16 -6.02
C GLN A 80 5.99 -3.19 -7.08
N GLU A 81 6.04 -3.61 -8.34
CA GLU A 81 6.43 -2.75 -9.45
C GLU A 81 5.47 -1.58 -9.64
N ALA A 82 4.16 -1.85 -9.56
CA ALA A 82 3.13 -0.83 -9.68
C ALA A 82 3.22 0.23 -8.58
N VAL A 83 3.45 -0.16 -7.32
CA VAL A 83 3.68 0.79 -6.21
C VAL A 83 4.95 1.61 -6.43
N LYS A 84 6.02 0.98 -6.92
CA LYS A 84 7.30 1.66 -7.17
C LYS A 84 7.22 2.68 -8.31
N ASN A 85 6.41 2.39 -9.32
CA ASN A 85 6.24 3.21 -10.52
C ASN A 85 5.11 4.24 -10.39
N ASP A 86 4.42 4.29 -9.24
CA ASP A 86 3.26 5.15 -9.00
C ASP A 86 2.08 4.85 -9.97
N ASP A 87 1.92 3.57 -10.31
CA ASP A 87 0.86 3.09 -11.21
C ASP A 87 -0.51 2.96 -10.49
N LEU A 88 -0.52 3.03 -9.16
CA LEU A 88 -1.74 3.17 -8.35
C LEU A 88 -1.82 4.61 -7.83
N GLN A 89 -2.90 5.31 -8.16
CA GLN A 89 -3.09 6.70 -7.77
C GLN A 89 -4.28 6.84 -6.84
N LEU A 90 -4.04 7.48 -5.70
CA LEU A 90 -5.08 7.90 -4.76
C LEU A 90 -5.26 9.42 -4.88
N LEU A 91 -6.05 9.84 -5.86
CA LEU A 91 -6.30 11.24 -6.15
C LEU A 91 -7.28 11.84 -5.13
N ASN A 92 -7.05 13.09 -4.75
CA ASN A 92 -8.00 13.77 -3.88
C ASN A 92 -9.25 14.18 -4.69
N ILE A 93 -10.45 13.87 -4.17
CA ILE A 93 -11.72 14.11 -4.86
C ILE A 93 -11.95 15.60 -5.13
N ASP A 94 -11.46 16.45 -4.24
CA ASP A 94 -11.66 17.91 -4.29
C ASP A 94 -10.50 18.65 -4.96
N ALA A 95 -9.48 17.94 -5.44
CA ALA A 95 -8.32 18.57 -6.07
C ALA A 95 -8.52 18.72 -7.58
N ASP A 96 -7.94 19.79 -8.14
CA ASP A 96 -7.83 20.04 -9.58
C ASP A 96 -6.96 19.00 -10.32
N GLU A 97 -6.48 17.96 -9.62
CA GLU A 97 -5.67 16.85 -10.15
C GLU A 97 -6.34 16.14 -11.34
N LEU A 98 -7.68 16.16 -11.43
CA LEU A 98 -8.43 15.56 -12.53
C LEU A 98 -8.39 16.38 -13.84
N GLN A 99 -7.88 17.62 -13.85
CA GLN A 99 -7.85 18.45 -15.06
C GLN A 99 -6.98 17.84 -16.18
N GLY A 100 -6.01 17.00 -15.85
CA GLY A 100 -5.15 16.30 -16.80
C GLY A 100 -5.74 14.98 -17.36
N TYR A 101 -6.91 14.56 -16.89
CA TYR A 101 -7.53 13.29 -17.25
C TYR A 101 -8.71 13.49 -18.17
N HIS A 102 -8.75 12.72 -19.26
CA HIS A 102 -9.85 12.69 -20.20
C HIS A 102 -10.53 11.33 -20.14
N CYS A 103 -11.84 11.30 -19.87
CA CYS A 103 -12.63 10.08 -19.93
C CYS A 103 -12.73 9.63 -21.39
N SER A 104 -12.25 8.43 -21.72
CA SER A 104 -12.31 7.91 -23.09
C SER A 104 -13.53 7.01 -23.29
N GLU A 105 -13.64 5.95 -22.47
CA GLU A 105 -14.65 4.91 -22.63
C GLU A 105 -14.86 4.17 -21.31
N ALA A 106 -16.01 3.50 -21.15
CA ALA A 106 -16.24 2.61 -20.01
C ALA A 106 -16.01 1.16 -20.46
N LEU A 107 -15.28 0.38 -19.67
CA LEU A 107 -15.19 -1.05 -19.88
C LEU A 107 -16.56 -1.69 -19.59
N GLU A 108 -16.95 -2.65 -20.43
CA GLU A 108 -18.11 -3.50 -20.13
C GLU A 108 -17.75 -4.43 -18.97
N ILE A 109 -18.52 -4.31 -17.89
CA ILE A 109 -18.36 -5.09 -16.66
C ILE A 109 -19.71 -5.69 -16.31
N GLU A 110 -19.75 -7.01 -16.14
CA GLU A 110 -21.00 -7.76 -15.92
C GLU A 110 -21.62 -7.44 -14.55
N ASP A 111 -20.81 -7.50 -13.47
CA ASP A 111 -21.25 -7.25 -12.08
C ASP A 111 -20.38 -6.18 -11.40
N PRO A 112 -20.64 -4.87 -11.66
CA PRO A 112 -19.73 -3.79 -11.27
C PRO A 112 -19.49 -3.66 -9.75
N ASP A 113 -20.51 -3.90 -8.94
CA ASP A 113 -20.39 -3.77 -7.49
C ASP A 113 -19.52 -4.89 -6.90
N ASP A 114 -19.74 -6.14 -7.33
CA ASP A 114 -18.99 -7.30 -6.86
C ASP A 114 -17.54 -7.26 -7.36
N GLU A 115 -17.31 -6.87 -8.61
CA GLU A 115 -15.96 -6.66 -9.13
C GLU A 115 -15.22 -5.56 -8.39
N LYS A 116 -15.87 -4.42 -8.08
CA LYS A 116 -15.24 -3.35 -7.30
C LYS A 116 -14.82 -3.86 -5.92
N ILE A 117 -15.69 -4.62 -5.25
CA ILE A 117 -15.37 -5.23 -3.95
C ILE A 117 -14.17 -6.16 -4.08
N ALA A 118 -14.15 -7.03 -5.08
CA ALA A 118 -13.09 -7.99 -5.31
C ALA A 118 -11.74 -7.32 -5.62
N GLN A 119 -11.72 -6.30 -6.47
CA GLN A 119 -10.50 -5.58 -6.83
C GLN A 119 -9.89 -4.83 -5.64
N ILE A 120 -10.71 -4.16 -4.83
CA ILE A 120 -10.22 -3.49 -3.60
C ILE A 120 -9.70 -4.52 -2.59
N ALA A 121 -10.40 -5.65 -2.44
CA ALA A 121 -9.92 -6.73 -1.58
C ALA A 121 -8.57 -7.29 -2.08
N SER A 122 -8.42 -7.47 -3.39
CA SER A 122 -7.16 -7.94 -4.00
C SER A 122 -6.01 -6.96 -3.77
N ILE A 123 -6.22 -5.66 -3.94
CA ILE A 123 -5.20 -4.64 -3.65
C ILE A 123 -4.77 -4.71 -2.18
N ARG A 124 -5.72 -4.79 -1.25
CA ARG A 124 -5.40 -4.89 0.19
C ARG A 124 -4.60 -6.15 0.49
N GLU A 125 -5.00 -7.29 -0.06
CA GLU A 125 -4.31 -8.55 0.16
C GLU A 125 -2.86 -8.51 -0.37
N ASN A 126 -2.67 -8.03 -1.59
CA ASN A 126 -1.34 -7.82 -2.16
C ASN A 126 -0.49 -6.86 -1.31
N THR A 127 -1.11 -5.80 -0.78
CA THR A 127 -0.46 -4.84 0.10
C THR A 127 0.03 -5.49 1.40
N LEU A 128 -0.82 -6.27 2.07
CA LEU A 128 -0.46 -6.96 3.31
C LEU A 128 0.66 -7.97 3.09
N GLN A 129 0.51 -8.81 2.06
CA GLN A 129 1.52 -9.81 1.71
C GLN A 129 2.86 -9.18 1.31
N LEU A 130 2.86 -8.04 0.61
CA LEU A 130 4.09 -7.34 0.24
C LEU A 130 4.81 -6.78 1.49
N VAL A 131 4.08 -6.28 2.48
CA VAL A 131 4.68 -5.88 3.77
C VAL A 131 5.28 -7.07 4.50
N GLU A 132 4.57 -8.20 4.56
CA GLU A 132 5.06 -9.42 5.19
C GLU A 132 6.31 -9.98 4.50
N ASP A 133 6.32 -10.02 3.17
CA ASP A 133 7.47 -10.49 2.40
C ASP A 133 8.68 -9.55 2.57
N TYR A 134 8.48 -8.24 2.50
CA TYR A 134 9.54 -7.26 2.76
C TYR A 134 10.19 -7.48 4.13
N LEU A 135 9.38 -7.63 5.19
CA LEU A 135 9.88 -7.86 6.54
C LEU A 135 10.57 -9.22 6.68
N LYS A 136 10.06 -10.26 6.03
CA LYS A 136 10.69 -11.58 6.00
C LYS A 136 12.06 -11.51 5.32
N GLN A 137 12.18 -10.87 4.17
CA GLN A 137 13.45 -10.67 3.49
C GLN A 137 14.42 -9.84 4.34
N LEU A 138 13.92 -8.82 5.03
CA LEU A 138 14.72 -7.99 5.93
C LEU A 138 15.22 -8.80 7.14
N GLN A 139 14.36 -9.65 7.73
CA GLN A 139 14.75 -10.56 8.79
C GLN A 139 15.87 -11.51 8.33
N VAL A 140 15.75 -12.10 7.13
CA VAL A 140 16.80 -12.96 6.55
C VAL A 140 18.12 -12.21 6.37
N LYS A 141 18.08 -10.93 5.99
CA LYS A 141 19.30 -10.09 5.90
C LYS A 141 19.92 -9.86 7.27
N ILE A 142 19.11 -9.56 8.29
CA ILE A 142 19.56 -9.32 9.67
C ILE A 142 20.14 -10.60 10.28
N ASP A 143 19.51 -11.76 10.05
CA ASP A 143 19.92 -13.07 10.59
C ASP A 143 21.29 -13.53 10.07
N LYS A 144 21.74 -13.03 8.91
CA LYS A 144 23.07 -13.29 8.35
C LYS A 144 24.19 -12.45 8.98
N LEU A 145 23.85 -11.46 9.80
CA LEU A 145 24.82 -10.57 10.43
C LEU A 145 25.36 -11.19 11.71
N SER A 146 26.58 -10.81 12.09
CA SER A 146 27.08 -11.13 13.43
C SER A 146 26.19 -10.47 14.49
N GLN A 147 26.09 -11.06 15.68
CA GLN A 147 25.29 -10.53 16.78
C GLN A 147 25.51 -9.03 17.01
N ARG A 148 26.77 -8.57 17.00
CA ARG A 148 27.11 -7.15 17.13
C ARG A 148 26.48 -6.31 16.01
N LYS A 149 26.57 -6.75 14.75
CA LYS A 149 26.01 -6.01 13.61
C LYS A 149 24.48 -6.02 13.60
N ALA A 150 23.84 -7.16 13.91
CA ALA A 150 22.40 -7.27 14.02
C ALA A 150 21.82 -6.32 15.10
N ASN A 151 22.45 -6.28 16.28
CA ASN A 151 22.05 -5.38 17.38
C ASN A 151 22.06 -3.89 17.00
N HIS A 152 22.91 -3.51 16.05
CA HIS A 152 23.11 -2.13 15.60
C HIS A 152 22.57 -1.89 14.19
N TYR A 153 21.78 -2.82 13.64
CA TYR A 153 21.33 -2.73 12.26
C TYR A 153 20.57 -1.43 11.98
N PHE A 154 19.60 -1.09 12.83
CA PHE A 154 18.84 0.16 12.74
C PHE A 154 19.49 1.35 13.46
N SER A 155 20.72 1.21 13.98
CA SER A 155 21.49 2.39 14.43
C SER A 155 21.92 3.26 13.25
N SER A 156 22.02 2.68 12.04
CA SER A 156 22.20 3.43 10.81
C SER A 156 20.88 4.09 10.41
N LYS A 157 20.90 5.43 10.26
CA LYS A 157 19.76 6.19 9.73
C LYS A 157 19.30 5.66 8.37
N ALA A 158 20.22 5.20 7.52
CA ALA A 158 19.89 4.71 6.19
C ALA A 158 18.96 3.48 6.23
N HIS A 159 19.24 2.50 7.10
CA HIS A 159 18.38 1.30 7.19
C HIS A 159 17.00 1.64 7.78
N TYR A 160 16.94 2.58 8.71
CA TYR A 160 15.69 3.06 9.27
C TYR A 160 14.82 3.77 8.22
N GLU A 161 15.39 4.73 7.49
CA GLU A 161 14.65 5.46 6.45
C GLU A 161 14.21 4.52 5.31
N GLN A 162 15.01 3.53 4.93
CA GLN A 162 14.60 2.53 3.94
C GLN A 162 13.32 1.77 4.33
N VAL A 163 13.19 1.36 5.60
CA VAL A 163 11.97 0.71 6.09
C VAL A 163 10.81 1.70 6.14
N LYS A 164 11.07 2.91 6.62
CA LYS A 164 10.08 3.97 6.70
C LYS A 164 9.51 4.36 5.33
N ASP A 165 10.38 4.59 4.35
CA ASP A 165 9.99 5.00 3.00
C ASP A 165 9.17 3.92 2.31
N PHE A 166 9.57 2.65 2.44
CA PHE A 166 8.77 1.52 1.97
C PHE A 166 7.39 1.45 2.64
N LEU A 167 7.33 1.58 3.97
CA LEU A 167 6.06 1.54 4.68
C LEU A 167 5.17 2.74 4.32
N LEU A 168 5.74 3.92 4.12
CA LEU A 168 5.00 5.12 3.69
C LEU A 168 4.43 4.97 2.29
N SER A 169 5.15 4.33 1.36
CA SER A 169 4.67 4.14 -0.01
C SER A 169 3.52 3.15 -0.10
N ILE A 170 3.43 2.19 0.82
CA ILE A 170 2.44 1.11 0.77
C ILE A 170 1.27 1.28 1.73
N ALA A 171 1.49 2.00 2.83
CA ALA A 171 0.52 2.28 3.89
C ALA A 171 -0.87 2.74 3.42
N PRO A 172 -0.99 3.64 2.42
CA PRO A 172 -2.29 4.10 1.94
C PRO A 172 -3.21 3.01 1.39
N TYR A 173 -2.64 1.88 0.94
CA TYR A 173 -3.37 0.78 0.31
C TYR A 173 -3.82 -0.31 1.31
N MET A 174 -3.35 -0.26 2.55
CA MET A 174 -3.56 -1.31 3.55
C MET A 174 -4.99 -1.32 4.11
N ASP A 175 -5.60 -0.14 4.22
CA ASP A 175 -6.93 0.07 4.80
C ASP A 175 -7.87 0.76 3.80
N LEU A 176 -7.80 0.35 2.53
CA LEU A 176 -8.78 0.77 1.53
C LEU A 176 -10.17 0.23 1.89
N ARG A 177 -11.16 1.12 1.89
CA ARG A 177 -12.54 0.79 2.22
C ARG A 177 -13.48 1.41 1.18
N LEU A 178 -14.61 0.78 0.94
CA LEU A 178 -15.70 1.31 0.11
C LEU A 178 -16.54 2.33 0.87
N LYS A 179 -16.64 2.19 2.19
CA LYS A 179 -17.48 3.03 3.06
C LYS A 179 -16.75 3.31 4.37
N GLU A 180 -16.94 4.50 4.93
CA GLU A 180 -16.35 4.89 6.21
C GLU A 180 -16.77 3.98 7.37
N SER A 181 -17.97 3.39 7.28
CA SER A 181 -18.54 2.49 8.28
C SER A 181 -17.97 1.08 8.26
N GLN A 182 -17.15 0.70 7.26
CA GLN A 182 -16.52 -0.62 7.25
C GLN A 182 -15.49 -0.73 8.36
N VAL A 183 -15.42 -1.92 8.97
CA VAL A 183 -14.49 -2.23 10.06
C VAL A 183 -13.07 -1.90 9.63
N ARG A 184 -12.39 -1.13 10.47
CA ARG A 184 -11.00 -0.70 10.29
C ARG A 184 -10.09 -1.54 11.18
N GLN A 185 -8.88 -1.80 10.71
CA GLN A 185 -7.79 -2.26 11.56
C GLN A 185 -7.19 -1.07 12.32
N ASP A 186 -7.30 -1.01 13.65
CA ASP A 186 -6.82 0.18 14.39
C ASP A 186 -5.29 0.29 14.44
N GLU A 187 -4.62 -0.85 14.54
CA GLU A 187 -3.16 -0.93 14.62
C GLU A 187 -2.63 -2.24 14.03
N TRP A 188 -1.51 -2.16 13.33
CA TRP A 188 -0.68 -3.31 13.01
C TRP A 188 0.66 -3.21 13.71
N ARG A 189 1.05 -4.28 14.43
CA ARG A 189 2.31 -4.36 15.18
C ARG A 189 3.19 -5.45 14.60
N LEU A 190 4.29 -5.05 13.97
CA LEU A 190 5.25 -5.94 13.34
C LEU A 190 6.56 -5.93 14.13
N LYS A 191 7.28 -7.06 14.13
CA LYS A 191 8.50 -7.22 14.92
C LYS A 191 9.60 -7.87 14.09
N LEU A 192 10.77 -7.24 14.08
CA LEU A 192 12.02 -7.81 13.58
C LEU A 192 12.95 -8.09 14.75
N ARG A 193 13.55 -9.28 14.76
CA ARG A 193 14.53 -9.66 15.78
C ARG A 193 15.89 -9.09 15.41
N LEU A 194 16.50 -8.35 16.33
CA LEU A 194 17.82 -7.73 16.21
C LEU A 194 18.86 -8.56 16.97
N GLY A 195 19.06 -9.80 16.51
CA GLY A 195 19.93 -10.78 17.16
C GLY A 195 19.34 -11.41 18.42
N GLY A 196 20.00 -12.46 18.88
CA GLY A 196 19.62 -13.29 20.03
C GLY A 196 20.33 -14.65 19.94
N GLN A 197 20.60 -15.27 21.08
CA GLN A 197 21.02 -16.69 21.11
C GLN A 197 19.90 -17.59 20.61
#